data_AF-E9GMJ5-F1
#
_entry.id   AF-E9GMJ5-F1
#
_cell.length_a   1.000
_cell.length_b   1.000
_cell.length_c   1.000
_cell.angle_alpha   90.00
_cell.angle_beta   90.00
_cell.angle_gamma   90.00
#
_symmetry.space_group_name_H-M   'P 1'
#
loop_
_entity.id
_entity.type
_entity.pdbx_description
1 polymer ?
#
loop_
_entity_poly.entity_id
_entity_poly.type
_entity_poly.pdbx_seq_one_letter_code
_entity_poly.pdbx_strand_id
1 'polypeptide(L)'
;MEKVSIQDFYTGRSIFITGATGFMGKVLVEKLLRSCPGIGRVYLLIRPKTDKDVRFRLQEMIKCKLFEWLRQNQPDALKKLIPISGDVTLTDLGISFSDMRELVANVSVVFHSAARVKFDDDLRSAINSNVKEPKRVAIFCRQLKDLKALVHVSTTYNNVEIDTIEEEVYPTSLDPQKLLDLIDSMDDKLLASITNQLVGTSPNVYAYTKALGILLQDLTFESGKQRLPLVIVRPSMVTAAVQEPLPGWIDNFNGPSGTMAGTSKGLIQIVRVDPELIADIIPVDFPINLMIAAAWDEATCEKSSDRIRVYNCSSDSLNPIIWRDFRNWGLRGVHEFPCKEIMRYPNIKLQTNRLLFKH
;
A
#
# COMPACT_ATOMS: atom_id res chain seq x y z
N MET A 1 -26.88 2.87 -20.27
CA MET A 1 -25.64 2.18 -20.71
C MET A 1 -25.51 0.91 -19.91
N GLU A 2 -25.27 -0.22 -20.57
CA GLU A 2 -24.92 -1.47 -19.92
C GLU A 2 -23.63 -1.25 -19.11
N LYS A 3 -23.65 -1.54 -17.80
CA LYS A 3 -22.47 -1.36 -16.96
C LYS A 3 -21.42 -2.39 -17.39
N VAL A 4 -20.31 -1.94 -17.97
CA VAL A 4 -19.15 -2.77 -18.31
C VAL A 4 -18.73 -3.53 -17.06
N SER A 5 -18.59 -4.85 -17.11
CA SER A 5 -18.12 -5.62 -15.96
C SER A 5 -16.67 -5.27 -15.61
N ILE A 6 -16.24 -5.55 -14.37
CA ILE A 6 -14.83 -5.34 -13.97
C ILE A 6 -13.89 -6.13 -14.90
N GLN A 7 -14.25 -7.38 -15.26
CA GLN A 7 -13.41 -8.22 -16.12
C GLN A 7 -13.32 -7.66 -17.55
N ASP A 8 -14.43 -7.18 -18.11
CA ASP A 8 -14.45 -6.58 -19.45
C ASP A 8 -13.64 -5.29 -19.51
N PHE A 9 -13.69 -4.49 -18.45
CA PHE A 9 -12.84 -3.31 -18.33
C PHE A 9 -11.35 -3.65 -18.38
N TYR A 10 -10.89 -4.74 -17.79
CA TYR A 10 -9.47 -5.10 -17.87
C TYR A 10 -9.08 -5.82 -19.17
N THR A 11 -10.05 -6.23 -20.00
CA THR A 11 -9.77 -7.00 -21.21
C THR A 11 -8.97 -6.18 -22.23
N GLY A 12 -7.89 -6.78 -22.75
CA GLY A 12 -6.97 -6.17 -23.72
C GLY A 12 -6.06 -5.06 -23.18
N ARG A 13 -6.31 -4.56 -21.96
CA ARG A 13 -5.54 -3.45 -21.38
C ARG A 13 -4.19 -3.89 -20.87
N SER A 14 -3.22 -2.96 -20.87
CA SER A 14 -1.96 -3.13 -20.16
C SER A 14 -1.94 -2.36 -18.84
N ILE A 15 -1.48 -3.03 -17.79
CA ILE A 15 -1.43 -2.52 -16.42
C ILE A 15 0.02 -2.28 -16.02
N PHE A 16 0.31 -1.17 -15.33
CA PHE A 16 1.61 -0.94 -14.70
C PHE A 16 1.47 -0.95 -13.17
N ILE A 17 2.30 -1.74 -12.49
CA ILE A 17 2.25 -1.90 -11.03
C ILE A 17 3.63 -1.58 -10.44
N THR A 18 3.64 -0.65 -9.49
CA THR A 18 4.80 -0.42 -8.62
C THR A 18 4.56 -1.08 -7.26
N GLY A 19 5.62 -1.55 -6.61
CA GLY A 19 5.50 -2.29 -5.35
C GLY A 19 5.05 -3.74 -5.52
N ALA A 20 5.05 -4.27 -6.75
CA ALA A 20 4.57 -5.62 -7.08
C ALA A 20 5.23 -6.75 -6.28
N THR A 21 6.50 -6.57 -5.87
CA THR A 21 7.23 -7.59 -5.07
C THR A 21 6.91 -7.54 -3.57
N GLY A 22 6.19 -6.51 -3.11
CA GLY A 22 5.73 -6.38 -1.72
C GLY A 22 4.48 -7.21 -1.43
N PHE A 23 4.04 -7.20 -0.17
CA PHE A 23 2.91 -8.00 0.31
C PHE A 23 1.63 -7.78 -0.51
N MET A 24 1.06 -6.57 -0.46
CA MET A 24 -0.15 -6.20 -1.21
C MET A 24 0.06 -6.33 -2.72
N GLY A 25 1.24 -5.93 -3.21
CA GLY A 25 1.56 -6.01 -4.64
C GLY A 25 1.49 -7.42 -5.20
N LYS A 26 1.98 -8.43 -4.47
CA LYS A 26 1.88 -9.84 -4.89
C LYS A 26 0.43 -10.31 -4.97
N VAL A 27 -0.39 -9.96 -3.96
CA VAL A 27 -1.83 -10.30 -3.93
C VAL A 27 -2.57 -9.61 -5.07
N LEU A 28 -2.24 -8.34 -5.37
CA LEU A 28 -2.82 -7.61 -6.49
C LEU A 28 -2.52 -8.28 -7.82
N VAL A 29 -1.25 -8.64 -8.05
CA VAL A 29 -0.82 -9.30 -9.29
C VAL A 29 -1.51 -10.65 -9.44
N GLU A 30 -1.54 -11.47 -8.39
CA GLU A 30 -2.24 -12.75 -8.41
C GLU A 30 -3.72 -12.56 -8.73
N LYS A 31 -4.40 -11.67 -8.01
CA LYS A 31 -5.84 -11.45 -8.13
C LYS A 31 -6.23 -10.97 -9.52
N LEU A 32 -5.46 -10.02 -10.09
CA LEU A 32 -5.66 -9.54 -11.45
C LEU A 32 -5.50 -10.66 -12.47
N LEU A 33 -4.43 -11.47 -12.37
CA LEU A 33 -4.21 -12.58 -13.31
C LEU A 33 -5.30 -13.66 -13.23
N ARG A 34 -5.69 -14.05 -12.01
CA ARG A 34 -6.70 -15.09 -11.77
C ARG A 34 -8.11 -14.63 -12.13
N SER A 35 -8.46 -13.40 -11.77
CA SER A 35 -9.84 -12.91 -11.89
C SER A 35 -10.08 -12.12 -13.17
N CYS A 36 -9.05 -11.61 -13.85
CA CYS A 36 -9.18 -10.85 -15.10
C CYS A 36 -8.33 -11.51 -16.21
N PRO A 37 -8.70 -12.71 -16.68
CA PRO A 37 -7.92 -13.46 -17.68
C PRO A 37 -7.85 -12.76 -19.04
N GLY A 38 -8.67 -11.75 -19.30
CA GLY A 38 -8.62 -10.92 -20.51
C GLY A 38 -7.49 -9.88 -20.55
N ILE A 39 -6.78 -9.64 -19.44
CA ILE A 39 -5.66 -8.65 -19.40
C ILE A 39 -4.63 -8.97 -20.49
N GLY A 40 -4.15 -7.94 -21.18
CA GLY A 40 -3.11 -8.08 -22.19
C GLY A 40 -1.74 -8.29 -21.55
N ARG A 41 -1.24 -7.26 -20.86
CA ARG A 41 0.10 -7.26 -20.24
C ARG A 41 0.07 -6.64 -18.85
N VAL A 42 0.92 -7.13 -17.95
CA VAL A 42 1.12 -6.55 -16.62
C VAL A 42 2.61 -6.22 -16.46
N TYR A 43 2.91 -4.93 -16.59
CA TYR A 43 4.25 -4.39 -16.40
C TYR A 43 4.51 -4.17 -14.90
N LEU A 44 5.61 -4.74 -14.40
CA LEU A 44 5.96 -4.69 -12.99
C LEU A 44 7.24 -3.89 -12.82
N LEU A 45 7.18 -2.74 -12.15
CA LEU A 45 8.40 -2.01 -11.78
C LEU A 45 9.12 -2.76 -10.67
N ILE A 46 10.31 -3.26 -10.97
CA ILE A 46 11.14 -4.05 -10.05
C ILE A 46 12.50 -3.38 -9.92
N ARG A 47 12.86 -3.03 -8.68
CA ARG A 47 14.20 -2.53 -8.35
C ARG A 47 15.26 -3.63 -8.56
N PRO A 48 16.33 -3.42 -9.34
CA PRO A 48 17.42 -4.39 -9.39
C PRO A 48 18.11 -4.51 -8.01
N LYS A 49 18.77 -5.65 -7.75
CA LYS A 49 19.68 -5.81 -6.61
C LYS A 49 21.07 -6.16 -7.15
N THR A 50 22.13 -5.90 -6.37
CA THR A 50 23.55 -6.08 -6.74
C THR A 50 23.84 -7.42 -7.43
N ASP A 51 23.12 -8.46 -7.05
CA ASP A 51 23.32 -9.85 -7.44
C ASP A 51 22.06 -10.51 -8.04
N LYS A 52 20.98 -9.73 -8.26
CA LYS A 52 19.71 -10.24 -8.82
C LYS A 52 19.10 -9.25 -9.80
N ASP A 53 19.06 -9.63 -11.07
CA ASP A 53 18.34 -8.88 -12.09
C ASP A 53 16.81 -8.95 -11.87
N VAL A 54 16.07 -8.13 -12.61
CA VAL A 54 14.61 -8.03 -12.46
C VAL A 54 13.86 -9.27 -12.93
N ARG A 55 14.43 -10.04 -13.86
CA ARG A 55 13.82 -11.29 -14.35
C ARG A 55 13.93 -12.38 -13.31
N PHE A 56 15.09 -12.51 -12.67
CA PHE A 56 15.29 -13.41 -11.55
C PHE A 56 14.38 -13.03 -10.38
N ARG A 57 14.27 -11.74 -10.04
CA ARG A 57 13.35 -11.28 -8.98
C ARG A 57 11.89 -11.61 -9.29
N LEU A 58 11.47 -11.48 -10.56
CA LEU A 58 10.15 -11.92 -11.00
C LEU A 58 9.96 -13.43 -10.84
N GLN A 59 10.94 -14.23 -11.27
CA GLN A 59 10.91 -15.68 -11.14
C GLN A 59 10.77 -16.12 -9.67
N GLU A 60 11.49 -15.48 -8.75
CA GLU A 60 11.36 -15.76 -7.32
C GLU A 60 9.97 -15.38 -6.79
N MET A 61 9.41 -14.26 -7.23
CA MET A 61 8.06 -13.85 -6.87
C MET A 61 7.02 -14.89 -7.30
N ILE A 62 7.06 -15.35 -8.55
CA ILE A 62 6.09 -16.31 -9.08
C ILE A 62 6.27 -17.73 -8.53
N LYS A 63 7.39 -18.05 -7.86
CA LYS A 63 7.58 -19.33 -7.14
C LYS A 63 6.89 -19.35 -5.78
N CYS A 64 6.53 -18.18 -5.24
CA CYS A 64 5.83 -18.07 -3.96
C CYS A 64 4.54 -18.93 -3.97
N LYS A 65 4.17 -19.49 -2.81
CA LYS A 65 2.97 -20.31 -2.65
C LYS A 65 1.69 -19.58 -3.08
N LEU A 66 1.66 -18.25 -2.92
CA LEU A 66 0.58 -17.39 -3.39
C LEU A 66 0.19 -17.65 -4.86
N PHE A 67 1.18 -17.88 -5.73
CA PHE A 67 0.97 -18.09 -7.17
C PHE A 67 0.77 -19.56 -7.55
N GLU A 68 0.70 -20.49 -6.59
CA GLU A 68 0.58 -21.92 -6.85
C GLU A 68 -0.64 -22.27 -7.68
N TRP A 69 -1.79 -21.69 -7.35
CA TRP A 69 -3.01 -21.90 -8.09
C TRP A 69 -2.87 -21.48 -9.56
N LEU A 70 -2.28 -20.30 -9.82
CA LEU A 70 -2.02 -19.82 -11.18
C LEU A 70 -1.08 -20.76 -11.94
N ARG A 71 0.00 -21.25 -11.31
CA ARG A 71 0.93 -22.19 -11.96
C ARG A 71 0.25 -23.50 -12.36
N GLN A 72 -0.71 -23.97 -11.57
CA GLN A 72 -1.40 -25.24 -11.81
C GLN A 72 -2.59 -25.11 -12.77
N ASN A 73 -3.34 -24.00 -12.70
CA ASN A 73 -4.64 -23.87 -13.37
C ASN A 73 -4.63 -22.88 -14.55
N GLN A 74 -3.74 -21.88 -14.53
CA GLN A 74 -3.66 -20.82 -15.55
C GLN A 74 -2.20 -20.38 -15.81
N PRO A 75 -1.29 -21.30 -16.18
CA PRO A 75 0.14 -20.98 -16.31
C PRO A 75 0.43 -19.91 -17.37
N ASP A 76 -0.41 -19.81 -18.41
CA ASP A 76 -0.28 -18.79 -19.45
C ASP A 76 -0.54 -17.36 -18.93
N ALA A 77 -1.30 -17.20 -17.85
CA ALA A 77 -1.51 -15.88 -17.24
C ALA A 77 -0.18 -15.29 -16.73
N LEU A 78 0.75 -16.12 -16.26
CA LEU A 78 2.06 -15.69 -15.78
C LEU A 78 2.96 -15.15 -16.91
N LYS A 79 2.74 -15.58 -18.16
CA LYS A 79 3.48 -15.09 -19.34
C LYS A 79 3.17 -13.62 -19.66
N LYS A 80 2.09 -13.07 -19.09
CA LYS A 80 1.69 -11.66 -19.24
C LYS A 80 2.50 -10.71 -18.36
N LEU A 81 3.26 -11.25 -17.40
CA LEU A 81 4.10 -10.47 -16.50
C LEU A 81 5.38 -10.02 -17.21
N ILE A 82 5.58 -8.70 -17.30
CA ILE A 82 6.74 -8.09 -17.94
C ILE A 82 7.51 -7.30 -16.88
N PRO A 83 8.70 -7.74 -16.46
CA PRO A 83 9.50 -7.02 -15.48
C PRO A 83 10.14 -5.79 -16.13
N ILE A 84 9.91 -4.62 -15.55
CA ILE A 84 10.55 -3.36 -15.92
C ILE A 84 11.57 -3.00 -14.85
N SER A 85 12.82 -2.80 -15.26
CA SER A 85 13.86 -2.33 -14.35
C SER A 85 13.67 -0.86 -14.05
N GLY A 86 13.62 -0.52 -12.76
CA GLY A 86 13.55 0.86 -12.32
C GLY A 86 13.36 1.01 -10.83
N ASP A 87 13.40 2.25 -10.36
CA ASP A 87 13.29 2.66 -8.99
C ASP A 87 12.50 3.96 -8.89
N VAL A 88 11.38 3.92 -8.15
CA VAL A 88 10.48 5.07 -7.97
C VAL A 88 11.18 6.27 -7.32
N THR A 89 12.31 6.05 -6.64
CA THR A 89 13.11 7.13 -6.04
C THR A 89 13.87 7.98 -7.07
N LEU A 90 14.06 7.47 -8.29
CA LEU A 90 14.85 8.10 -9.34
C LEU A 90 13.98 8.93 -10.29
N THR A 91 14.61 9.86 -11.00
CA THR A 91 14.01 10.58 -12.14
C THR A 91 13.50 9.58 -13.17
N ASP A 92 12.33 9.84 -13.74
CA ASP A 92 11.66 8.95 -14.70
C ASP A 92 11.55 7.49 -14.21
N LEU A 93 11.47 7.33 -12.88
CA LEU A 93 11.42 6.05 -12.19
C LEU A 93 12.63 5.14 -12.50
N GLY A 94 13.75 5.70 -12.97
CA GLY A 94 14.94 4.94 -13.38
C GLY A 94 14.68 3.97 -14.54
N ILE A 95 13.61 4.18 -15.31
CA ILE A 95 13.21 3.30 -16.41
C ILE A 95 14.03 3.63 -17.66
N SER A 96 14.41 2.60 -18.42
CA SER A 96 15.13 2.78 -19.68
C SER A 96 14.28 3.52 -20.72
N PHE A 97 14.92 4.22 -21.66
CA PHE A 97 14.19 4.95 -22.71
C PHE A 97 13.32 4.04 -23.59
N SER A 98 13.76 2.80 -23.86
CA SER A 98 12.96 1.83 -24.63
C SER A 98 11.73 1.38 -23.87
N ASP A 99 11.87 1.05 -22.59
CA ASP A 99 10.75 0.61 -21.75
C ASP A 99 9.79 1.77 -21.51
N MET A 100 10.30 2.98 -21.30
CA MET A 100 9.47 4.17 -21.12
C MET A 100 8.56 4.41 -22.33
N ARG A 101 9.10 4.30 -23.56
CA ARG A 101 8.29 4.40 -24.79
C ARG A 101 7.21 3.33 -24.86
N GLU A 102 7.53 2.09 -24.50
CA GLU A 102 6.58 0.98 -24.47
C GLU A 102 5.46 1.24 -23.46
N LEU A 103 5.80 1.70 -22.25
CA LEU A 103 4.82 2.00 -21.20
C LEU A 103 3.90 3.15 -21.61
N VAL A 104 4.47 4.26 -22.09
CA VAL A 104 3.73 5.44 -22.57
C VAL A 104 2.73 5.09 -23.68
N ALA A 105 3.08 4.17 -24.56
CA ALA A 105 2.22 3.77 -25.67
C ALA A 105 1.08 2.83 -25.26
N ASN A 106 1.28 1.97 -24.26
CA ASN A 106 0.40 0.81 -24.04
C ASN A 106 -0.31 0.78 -22.68
N VAL A 107 0.21 1.45 -21.66
CA VAL A 107 -0.36 1.39 -20.30
C VAL A 107 -1.61 2.25 -20.19
N SER A 108 -2.67 1.68 -19.63
CA SER A 108 -3.94 2.36 -19.41
C SER A 108 -4.40 2.31 -17.95
N VAL A 109 -3.86 1.41 -17.12
CA VAL A 109 -4.17 1.38 -15.68
C VAL A 109 -2.89 1.30 -14.89
N VAL A 110 -2.76 2.14 -13.86
CA VAL A 110 -1.59 2.19 -12.98
C VAL A 110 -1.99 1.92 -11.54
N PHE A 111 -1.29 1.00 -10.88
CA PHE A 111 -1.40 0.79 -9.44
C PHE A 111 -0.09 1.20 -8.75
N HIS A 112 -0.18 2.19 -7.88
CA HIS A 112 0.93 2.62 -7.04
C HIS A 112 0.78 2.09 -5.62
N SER A 113 1.45 0.97 -5.33
CA SER A 113 1.45 0.27 -4.04
C SER A 113 2.86 0.14 -3.45
N ALA A 114 3.83 0.96 -3.91
CA ALA A 114 5.25 0.86 -3.51
C ALA A 114 5.58 1.46 -2.12
N ALA A 115 4.61 1.61 -1.21
CA ALA A 115 4.86 2.27 0.06
C ALA A 115 5.71 1.40 1.00
N ARG A 116 6.74 2.02 1.60
CA ARG A 116 7.44 1.46 2.77
C ARG A 116 6.58 1.68 4.02
N VAL A 117 6.21 0.59 4.68
CA VAL A 117 5.56 0.62 6.00
C VAL A 117 6.64 0.42 7.07
N LYS A 118 7.43 1.47 7.30
CA LYS A 118 8.38 1.55 8.40
C LYS A 118 8.00 2.75 9.27
N PHE A 119 7.79 2.50 10.55
CA PHE A 119 7.33 3.52 11.51
C PHE A 119 8.48 4.25 12.20
N ASP A 120 9.70 3.77 11.97
CA ASP A 120 10.98 4.18 12.54
C ASP A 120 11.91 4.85 11.49
N ASP A 121 11.39 5.14 10.30
CA ASP A 121 12.13 5.90 9.27
C ASP A 121 12.34 7.36 9.71
N ASP A 122 13.49 7.93 9.36
CA ASP A 122 13.74 9.36 9.49
C ASP A 122 12.82 10.17 8.55
N LEU A 123 12.65 11.46 8.85
CA LEU A 123 11.74 12.34 8.11
C LEU A 123 12.06 12.42 6.61
N ARG A 124 13.35 12.46 6.23
CA ARG A 124 13.74 12.54 4.80
C ARG A 124 13.38 11.25 4.07
N SER A 125 13.70 10.10 4.66
CA SER A 125 13.37 8.79 4.11
C SER A 125 11.86 8.61 3.94
N ALA A 126 11.07 9.03 4.93
CA ALA A 126 9.62 8.96 4.87
C ALA A 126 9.03 9.91 3.82
N ILE A 127 9.52 11.15 3.72
CA ILE A 127 9.10 12.11 2.69
C ILE A 127 9.43 11.59 1.28
N ASN A 128 10.64 11.07 1.08
CA ASN A 128 11.03 10.50 -0.20
C ASN A 128 10.07 9.38 -0.62
N SER A 129 9.72 8.48 0.31
CA SER A 129 8.92 7.28 0.03
C SER A 129 7.40 7.56 -0.04
N ASN A 130 6.86 8.40 0.85
CA ASN A 130 5.42 8.60 0.97
C ASN A 130 4.91 9.83 0.21
N VAL A 131 5.80 10.72 -0.22
CA VAL A 131 5.42 11.99 -0.87
C VAL A 131 6.03 12.12 -2.25
N LYS A 132 7.37 12.05 -2.36
CA LYS A 132 8.05 12.25 -3.65
C LYS A 132 7.83 11.09 -4.62
N GLU A 133 7.83 9.85 -4.13
CA GLU A 133 7.56 8.67 -4.95
C GLU A 133 6.16 8.72 -5.61
N PRO A 134 5.04 8.91 -4.87
CA PRO A 134 3.73 9.10 -5.49
C PRO A 134 3.69 10.27 -6.49
N LYS A 135 4.35 11.40 -6.15
CA LYS A 135 4.46 12.56 -7.05
C LYS A 135 5.12 12.19 -8.38
N ARG A 136 6.24 11.44 -8.34
CA ARG A 136 6.95 10.97 -9.56
C ARG A 136 6.10 10.01 -10.37
N VAL A 137 5.37 9.09 -9.72
CA VAL A 137 4.47 8.18 -10.43
C VAL A 137 3.33 8.94 -11.11
N ALA A 138 2.75 9.94 -10.44
CA ALA A 138 1.73 10.80 -11.04
C ALA A 138 2.26 11.60 -12.25
N ILE A 139 3.50 12.12 -12.15
CA ILE A 139 4.18 12.80 -13.28
C ILE A 139 4.39 11.83 -14.46
N PHE A 140 4.86 10.60 -14.20
CA PHE A 140 4.95 9.55 -15.22
C PHE A 140 3.59 9.25 -15.85
N CYS A 141 2.54 9.14 -15.04
CA CYS A 141 1.18 8.85 -15.51
C CYS A 141 0.64 9.91 -16.47
N ARG A 142 1.05 11.18 -16.33
CA ARG A 142 0.69 12.26 -17.28
C ARG A 142 1.29 12.07 -18.67
N GLN A 143 2.33 11.25 -18.82
CA GLN A 143 2.95 10.96 -20.12
C GLN A 143 2.20 9.86 -20.89
N LEU A 144 1.38 9.05 -20.19
CA LEU A 144 0.68 7.90 -20.78
C LEU A 144 -0.43 8.36 -21.73
N LYS A 145 -0.51 7.74 -22.91
CA LYS A 145 -1.44 8.17 -23.97
C LYS A 145 -2.90 7.82 -23.70
N ASP A 146 -3.16 6.73 -22.97
CA ASP A 146 -4.52 6.19 -22.76
C ASP A 146 -4.79 5.84 -21.29
N LEU A 147 -4.32 6.67 -20.36
CA LEU A 147 -4.55 6.44 -18.94
C LEU A 147 -6.05 6.53 -18.59
N LYS A 148 -6.59 5.45 -18.04
CA LYS A 148 -7.96 5.33 -17.54
C LYS A 148 -8.06 5.47 -16.04
N ALA A 149 -7.08 4.98 -15.29
CA ALA A 149 -7.05 5.08 -13.84
C ALA A 149 -5.62 5.00 -13.28
N LEU A 150 -5.32 5.85 -12.30
CA LEU A 150 -4.18 5.76 -11.40
C LEU A 150 -4.71 5.50 -9.99
N VAL A 151 -4.47 4.31 -9.46
CA VAL A 151 -4.81 3.94 -8.08
C VAL A 151 -3.61 4.18 -7.19
N HIS A 152 -3.74 5.08 -6.22
CA HIS A 152 -2.75 5.33 -5.20
C HIS A 152 -3.14 4.70 -3.87
N VAL A 153 -2.28 3.84 -3.31
CA VAL A 153 -2.48 3.27 -1.98
C VAL A 153 -1.92 4.21 -0.91
N SER A 154 -2.83 4.79 -0.12
CA SER A 154 -2.52 5.56 1.09
C SER A 154 -2.83 4.70 2.33
N THR A 155 -3.41 5.27 3.39
CA THR A 155 -3.77 4.56 4.63
C THR A 155 -4.87 5.32 5.35
N THR A 156 -5.70 4.69 6.18
CA THR A 156 -6.63 5.41 7.08
C THR A 156 -5.88 6.13 8.22
N TYR A 157 -4.65 5.74 8.52
CA TYR A 157 -3.76 6.42 9.48
C TYR A 157 -3.07 7.65 8.87
N ASN A 158 -3.86 8.51 8.21
CA ASN A 158 -3.46 9.87 7.83
C ASN A 158 -4.32 10.84 8.63
N ASN A 159 -3.90 12.10 8.78
CA ASN A 159 -4.72 13.14 9.41
C ASN A 159 -5.33 12.75 10.77
N VAL A 160 -4.56 12.01 11.58
CA VAL A 160 -4.97 11.40 12.87
C VAL A 160 -5.32 12.38 13.99
N GLU A 161 -5.29 13.68 13.70
CA GLU A 161 -5.81 14.74 14.56
C GLU A 161 -7.31 14.98 14.36
N ILE A 162 -7.90 14.35 13.34
CA ILE A 162 -9.33 14.39 13.03
C ILE A 162 -9.97 13.13 13.60
N ASP A 163 -11.02 13.29 14.39
CA ASP A 163 -11.73 12.18 15.06
C ASP A 163 -12.43 11.23 14.08
N THR A 164 -12.94 11.75 12.96
CA THR A 164 -13.61 10.97 11.92
C THR A 164 -13.08 11.35 10.55
N ILE A 165 -12.50 10.36 9.86
CA ILE A 165 -11.88 10.54 8.56
C ILE A 165 -12.87 10.17 7.45
N GLU A 166 -13.34 11.17 6.74
CA GLU A 166 -14.22 11.05 5.59
C GLU A 166 -13.42 10.65 4.34
N GLU A 167 -14.16 10.21 3.32
CA GLU A 167 -13.63 9.83 2.00
C GLU A 167 -13.31 11.06 1.14
N GLU A 168 -12.44 11.94 1.66
CA GLU A 168 -11.97 13.14 0.98
C GLU A 168 -10.48 13.42 1.18
N VAL A 169 -9.96 14.34 0.37
CA VAL A 169 -8.58 14.83 0.51
C VAL A 169 -8.60 16.06 1.41
N TYR A 170 -7.87 15.98 2.52
CA TYR A 170 -7.81 17.06 3.51
C TYR A 170 -6.75 18.10 3.13
N PRO A 171 -7.07 19.40 3.27
CA PRO A 171 -6.08 20.46 3.10
C PRO A 171 -5.05 20.43 4.23
N THR A 172 -3.85 20.91 3.91
CA THR A 172 -2.74 21.11 4.85
C THR A 172 -2.57 22.59 5.14
N SER A 173 -2.16 22.92 6.36
CA SER A 173 -1.82 24.30 6.76
C SER A 173 -0.52 24.81 6.10
N LEU A 174 0.35 23.89 5.68
CA LEU A 174 1.63 24.18 5.03
C LEU A 174 1.59 23.80 3.56
N ASP A 175 2.07 24.69 2.68
CA ASP A 175 2.36 24.39 1.28
C ASP A 175 3.36 23.23 1.21
N PRO A 176 2.95 22.06 0.70
CA PRO A 176 3.81 20.90 0.74
C PRO A 176 5.01 21.02 -0.21
N GLN A 177 4.95 21.83 -1.28
CA GLN A 177 6.12 22.04 -2.13
C GLN A 177 7.21 22.81 -1.38
N LYS A 178 6.84 23.86 -0.64
CA LYS A 178 7.78 24.59 0.21
C LYS A 178 8.39 23.71 1.29
N LEU A 179 7.61 22.79 1.86
CA LEU A 179 8.11 21.81 2.82
C LEU A 179 9.15 20.87 2.18
N LEU A 180 8.90 20.39 0.97
CA LEU A 180 9.86 19.55 0.24
C LEU A 180 11.17 20.30 -0.02
N ASP A 181 11.08 21.55 -0.49
CA ASP A 181 12.26 22.38 -0.79
C ASP A 181 13.08 22.68 0.49
N LEU A 182 12.39 22.96 1.60
CA LEU A 182 13.01 23.15 2.92
C LEU A 182 13.78 21.90 3.35
N ILE A 183 13.14 20.73 3.29
CA ILE A 183 13.76 19.46 3.69
C ILE A 183 14.97 19.15 2.80
N ASP A 184 14.88 19.39 1.49
CA ASP A 184 16.00 19.15 0.56
C ASP A 184 17.18 20.10 0.77
N SER A 185 16.94 21.29 1.32
CA SER A 185 18.00 22.26 1.63
C SER A 185 18.74 22.00 2.94
N MET A 186 18.18 21.19 3.84
CA MET A 186 18.74 20.91 5.17
C MET A 186 19.65 19.70 5.15
N ASP A 187 20.68 19.69 6.00
CA ASP A 187 21.42 18.46 6.32
C ASP A 187 20.64 17.59 7.32
N ASP A 188 21.01 16.31 7.41
CA ASP A 188 20.27 15.33 8.20
C ASP A 188 20.32 15.60 9.72
N LYS A 189 21.38 16.23 10.25
CA LYS A 189 21.47 16.55 11.68
C LYS A 189 20.52 17.69 12.02
N LEU A 190 20.49 18.74 11.19
CA LEU A 190 19.56 19.84 11.37
C LEU A 190 18.12 19.34 11.25
N LEU A 191 17.81 18.56 10.21
CA LEU A 191 16.48 17.98 10.00
C LEU A 191 16.02 17.16 11.21
N ALA A 192 16.89 16.29 11.75
CA ALA A 192 16.59 15.51 12.94
C ALA A 192 16.27 16.40 14.15
N SER A 193 16.95 17.53 14.33
CA SER A 193 16.72 18.44 15.46
C SER A 193 15.40 19.22 15.39
N ILE A 194 14.84 19.41 14.18
CA ILE A 194 13.56 20.09 13.96
C ILE A 194 12.39 19.15 13.64
N THR A 195 12.65 17.84 13.49
CA THR A 195 11.65 16.86 13.04
C THR A 195 10.41 16.86 13.94
N ASN A 196 10.59 16.92 15.26
CA ASN A 196 9.46 16.93 16.20
C ASN A 196 8.57 18.18 16.04
N GLN A 197 9.16 19.33 15.72
CA GLN A 197 8.43 20.57 15.47
C GLN A 197 7.67 20.52 14.13
N LEU A 198 8.24 19.87 13.12
CA LEU A 198 7.60 19.69 11.81
C LEU A 198 6.45 18.67 11.85
N VAL A 199 6.68 17.52 12.51
CA VAL A 199 5.68 16.46 12.70
C VAL A 199 4.57 16.94 13.63
N GLY A 200 4.90 17.80 14.59
CA GLY A 200 3.95 18.43 15.50
C GLY A 200 3.21 17.41 16.34
N THR A 201 1.90 17.37 16.16
CA THR A 201 0.93 16.59 16.95
C THR A 201 0.72 15.19 16.38
N SER A 202 1.21 14.93 15.15
CA SER A 202 1.17 13.60 14.56
C SER A 202 1.94 12.57 15.41
N PRO A 203 1.38 11.36 15.63
CA PRO A 203 1.94 10.33 16.50
C PRO A 203 3.26 9.75 15.97
N ASN A 204 3.53 9.90 14.68
CA ASN A 204 4.79 9.51 14.05
C ASN A 204 4.97 10.19 12.68
N VAL A 205 6.19 10.06 12.14
CA VAL A 205 6.59 10.56 10.82
C VAL A 205 5.77 9.90 9.69
N TYR A 206 5.41 8.63 9.83
CA TYR A 206 4.64 7.91 8.81
C TYR A 206 3.25 8.54 8.59
N ALA A 207 2.48 8.74 9.66
CA ALA A 207 1.15 9.35 9.61
C ALA A 207 1.21 10.78 9.07
N TYR A 208 2.21 11.55 9.51
CA TYR A 208 2.47 12.91 9.02
C TYR A 208 2.71 12.94 7.51
N THR A 209 3.64 12.11 7.02
CA THR A 209 3.98 12.10 5.59
C THR A 209 2.87 11.53 4.70
N LYS A 210 2.03 10.62 5.21
CA LYS A 210 0.84 10.14 4.49
C LYS A 210 -0.26 11.20 4.39
N ALA A 211 -0.36 12.12 5.34
CA ALA A 211 -1.27 13.27 5.27
C ALA A 211 -0.89 14.25 4.15
N LEU A 212 0.37 14.27 3.70
CA LEU A 212 0.86 15.11 2.59
C LEU A 212 0.40 14.62 1.20
N GLY A 213 -0.51 13.65 1.13
CA GLY A 213 -1.11 13.17 -0.12
C GLY A 213 -1.88 14.23 -0.91
N ILE A 214 -2.19 15.38 -0.29
CA ILE A 214 -2.75 16.58 -0.93
C ILE A 214 -1.95 17.08 -2.15
N LEU A 215 -0.64 16.86 -2.23
CA LEU A 215 0.16 17.19 -3.42
C LEU A 215 -0.33 16.49 -4.69
N LEU A 216 -0.95 15.31 -4.55
CA LEU A 216 -1.53 14.61 -5.67
C LEU A 216 -2.80 15.31 -6.18
N GLN A 217 -3.45 16.16 -5.37
CA GLN A 217 -4.56 17.01 -5.81
C GLN A 217 -4.09 18.11 -6.76
N ASP A 218 -3.02 18.81 -6.42
CA ASP A 218 -2.42 19.83 -7.28
C ASP A 218 -2.01 19.23 -8.63
N LEU A 219 -1.38 18.04 -8.58
CA LEU A 219 -1.06 17.28 -9.78
C LEU A 219 -2.27 16.72 -10.50
N THR A 220 -3.44 16.60 -9.88
CA THR A 220 -4.65 16.09 -10.54
C THR A 220 -5.34 17.19 -11.33
N PHE A 221 -5.43 18.39 -10.76
CA PHE A 221 -6.16 19.53 -11.32
C PHE A 221 -5.24 20.61 -11.91
N GLU A 222 -4.06 20.21 -12.39
CA GLU A 222 -3.08 21.13 -12.96
C GLU A 222 -3.66 21.95 -14.13
N SER A 223 -3.67 23.27 -13.98
CA SER A 223 -4.20 24.22 -14.97
C SER A 223 -3.59 24.02 -16.36
N GLY A 224 -4.45 24.03 -17.38
CA GLY A 224 -4.03 23.83 -18.77
C GLY A 224 -3.73 22.38 -19.16
N LYS A 225 -3.95 21.41 -18.26
CA LYS A 225 -3.83 19.98 -18.54
C LYS A 225 -5.14 19.25 -18.27
N GLN A 226 -5.30 18.08 -18.91
CA GLN A 226 -6.40 17.18 -18.58
C GLN A 226 -6.26 16.68 -17.13
N ARG A 227 -7.42 16.51 -16.45
CA ARG A 227 -7.52 15.91 -15.12
C ARG A 227 -6.87 14.53 -15.13
N LEU A 228 -5.95 14.29 -14.20
CA LEU A 228 -5.40 12.94 -13.96
C LEU A 228 -6.52 12.05 -13.38
N PRO A 229 -6.78 10.84 -13.90
CA PRO A 229 -7.80 9.94 -13.35
C PRO A 229 -7.28 9.24 -12.09
N LEU A 230 -7.00 10.03 -11.05
CA LEU A 230 -6.48 9.58 -9.77
C LEU A 230 -7.62 9.12 -8.86
N VAL A 231 -7.43 7.96 -8.25
CA VAL A 231 -8.23 7.45 -7.15
C VAL A 231 -7.33 7.05 -5.98
N ILE A 232 -7.74 7.37 -4.76
CA ILE A 232 -6.97 7.07 -3.54
C ILE A 232 -7.69 5.96 -2.77
N VAL A 233 -6.97 4.90 -2.43
CA VAL A 233 -7.48 3.82 -1.57
C VAL A 233 -6.71 3.84 -0.26
N ARG A 234 -7.43 3.93 0.87
CA ARG A 234 -6.89 4.05 2.22
C ARG A 234 -7.22 2.79 3.03
N PRO A 235 -6.36 1.76 3.01
CA PRO A 235 -6.51 0.63 3.93
C PRO A 235 -6.12 0.99 5.37
N SER A 236 -6.75 0.31 6.34
CA SER A 236 -6.31 0.27 7.74
C SER A 236 -5.15 -0.72 7.95
N MET A 237 -5.01 -1.35 9.13
CA MET A 237 -3.92 -2.29 9.36
C MET A 237 -4.13 -3.59 8.57
N VAL A 238 -3.42 -3.71 7.45
CA VAL A 238 -3.56 -4.88 6.58
C VAL A 238 -2.95 -6.14 7.22
N THR A 239 -3.72 -7.22 7.29
CA THR A 239 -3.31 -8.53 7.81
C THR A 239 -3.43 -9.64 6.76
N ALA A 240 -3.20 -10.88 7.17
CA ALA A 240 -3.32 -12.08 6.34
C ALA A 240 -4.67 -12.16 5.62
N ALA A 241 -4.66 -12.77 4.43
CA ALA A 241 -5.87 -12.95 3.62
C ALA A 241 -6.92 -13.78 4.37
N VAL A 242 -8.19 -13.39 4.29
CA VAL A 242 -9.28 -14.22 4.88
C VAL A 242 -9.64 -15.37 3.94
N GLN A 243 -9.68 -15.12 2.64
CA GLN A 243 -10.16 -16.06 1.64
C GLN A 243 -9.20 -16.19 0.47
N GLU A 244 -8.73 -15.06 -0.09
CA GLU A 244 -8.07 -15.08 -1.39
C GLU A 244 -6.65 -14.50 -1.43
N PRO A 245 -5.79 -15.04 -2.30
CA PRO A 245 -5.94 -16.31 -3.04
C PRO A 245 -5.59 -17.54 -2.20
N LEU A 246 -5.04 -17.34 -1.01
CA LEU A 246 -4.72 -18.40 -0.08
C LEU A 246 -5.09 -17.94 1.33
N PRO A 247 -6.09 -18.56 1.98
CA PRO A 247 -6.49 -18.20 3.34
C PRO A 247 -5.30 -18.23 4.31
N GLY A 248 -5.20 -17.22 5.15
CA GLY A 248 -4.11 -17.05 6.12
C GLY A 248 -2.76 -16.64 5.52
N TRP A 249 -2.67 -16.38 4.21
CA TRP A 249 -1.39 -16.02 3.61
C TRP A 249 -0.94 -14.62 4.00
N ILE A 250 0.31 -14.54 4.42
CA ILE A 250 1.06 -13.31 4.73
C ILE A 250 2.55 -13.58 4.53
N ASP A 251 3.32 -12.56 4.13
CA ASP A 251 4.75 -12.69 3.86
C ASP A 251 5.64 -11.66 4.57
N ASN A 252 5.09 -10.98 5.59
CA ASN A 252 5.78 -9.99 6.39
C ASN A 252 5.36 -10.07 7.87
N PHE A 253 6.14 -9.42 8.72
CA PHE A 253 5.88 -9.31 10.17
C PHE A 253 5.47 -7.89 10.57
N ASN A 254 4.88 -7.11 9.67
CA ASN A 254 4.53 -5.73 9.98
C ASN A 254 3.31 -5.69 10.90
N GLY A 255 3.31 -4.74 11.85
CA GLY A 255 2.16 -4.43 12.69
C GLY A 255 1.59 -5.64 13.45
N PRO A 256 0.26 -5.92 13.34
CA PRO A 256 -0.40 -7.02 14.06
C PRO A 256 0.27 -8.39 13.87
N SER A 257 0.81 -8.66 12.69
CA SER A 257 1.39 -9.95 12.33
C SER A 257 2.71 -10.24 13.06
N GLY A 258 3.55 -9.22 13.22
CA GLY A 258 4.77 -9.31 14.02
C GLY A 258 4.48 -9.48 15.51
N THR A 259 3.51 -8.71 16.02
CA THR A 259 3.03 -8.85 17.41
C THR A 259 2.50 -10.26 17.67
N MET A 260 1.66 -10.77 16.77
CA MET A 260 1.11 -12.13 16.87
C MET A 260 2.23 -13.18 16.82
N ALA A 261 3.18 -13.10 15.89
CA ALA A 261 4.30 -14.03 15.82
C ALA A 261 5.18 -13.99 17.08
N GLY A 262 5.52 -12.80 17.58
CA GLY A 262 6.33 -12.61 18.78
C GLY A 262 5.63 -13.14 20.04
N THR A 263 4.33 -12.87 20.19
CA THR A 263 3.53 -13.41 21.29
C THR A 263 3.38 -14.92 21.21
N SER A 264 3.13 -15.46 20.01
CA SER A 264 2.94 -16.91 19.80
C SER A 264 4.19 -17.72 20.11
N LYS A 265 5.38 -17.11 19.95
CA LYS A 265 6.67 -17.70 20.36
C LYS A 265 7.05 -17.43 21.82
N GLY A 266 6.27 -16.64 22.55
CA GLY A 266 6.55 -16.24 23.93
C GLY A 266 7.66 -15.17 24.08
N LEU A 267 8.05 -14.51 22.98
CA LEU A 267 9.02 -13.41 22.98
C LEU A 267 8.41 -12.10 23.50
N ILE A 268 7.14 -11.86 23.17
CA ILE A 268 6.39 -10.68 23.58
C ILE A 268 5.32 -11.09 24.60
N GLN A 269 5.52 -10.70 25.86
CA GLN A 269 4.59 -11.03 26.95
C GLN A 269 3.73 -9.84 27.40
N ILE A 270 4.13 -8.62 27.05
CA ILE A 270 3.40 -7.40 27.41
C ILE A 270 3.34 -6.50 26.17
N VAL A 271 2.13 -6.05 25.82
CA VAL A 271 1.90 -5.09 24.75
C VAL A 271 1.21 -3.87 25.34
N ARG A 272 1.72 -2.69 24.97
CA ARG A 272 1.16 -1.44 25.44
C ARG A 272 0.00 -1.00 24.55
N VAL A 273 -1.21 -1.29 24.98
CA VAL A 273 -2.45 -0.90 24.29
C VAL A 273 -3.61 -0.92 25.28
N ASP A 274 -4.59 -0.05 25.06
CA ASP A 274 -5.85 -0.15 25.77
C ASP A 274 -6.67 -1.31 25.17
N PRO A 275 -7.05 -2.33 25.97
CA PRO A 275 -7.80 -3.48 25.48
C PRO A 275 -9.17 -3.13 24.90
N GLU A 276 -9.76 -1.99 25.28
CA GLU A 276 -11.09 -1.57 24.86
C GLU A 276 -11.08 -0.71 23.58
N LEU A 277 -9.89 -0.33 23.08
CA LEU A 277 -9.78 0.37 21.80
C LEU A 277 -10.03 -0.57 20.61
N ILE A 278 -10.56 -0.01 19.54
CA ILE A 278 -10.75 -0.69 18.26
C ILE A 278 -9.37 -1.05 17.66
N ALA A 279 -9.23 -2.31 17.31
CA ALA A 279 -8.15 -2.86 16.51
C ALA A 279 -8.61 -2.89 15.05
N ASP A 280 -8.49 -1.76 14.34
CA ASP A 280 -8.93 -1.64 12.96
C ASP A 280 -7.97 -2.40 12.01
N ILE A 281 -8.30 -3.67 11.78
CA ILE A 281 -7.51 -4.64 11.04
C ILE A 281 -8.33 -5.11 9.84
N ILE A 282 -7.73 -5.04 8.64
CA ILE A 282 -8.38 -5.46 7.40
C ILE A 282 -7.60 -6.59 6.72
N PRO A 283 -8.23 -7.74 6.37
CA PRO A 283 -7.57 -8.78 5.59
C PRO A 283 -7.19 -8.29 4.19
N VAL A 284 -6.00 -8.65 3.69
CA VAL A 284 -5.41 -8.08 2.45
C VAL A 284 -6.27 -8.25 1.18
N ASP A 285 -7.12 -9.25 1.11
CA ASP A 285 -8.03 -9.48 -0.01
C ASP A 285 -9.08 -8.38 -0.19
N PHE A 286 -9.55 -7.75 0.89
CA PHE A 286 -10.50 -6.62 0.80
C PHE A 286 -9.94 -5.38 0.10
N PRO A 287 -8.82 -4.78 0.56
CA PRO A 287 -8.26 -3.61 -0.10
C PRO A 287 -7.80 -3.92 -1.52
N ILE A 288 -7.39 -5.16 -1.81
CA ILE A 288 -7.01 -5.56 -3.18
C ILE A 288 -8.23 -5.61 -4.10
N ASN A 289 -9.34 -6.21 -3.65
CA ASN A 289 -10.59 -6.19 -4.40
C ASN A 289 -11.08 -4.75 -4.62
N LEU A 290 -11.00 -3.91 -3.58
CA LEU A 290 -11.36 -2.50 -3.65
C LEU A 290 -10.47 -1.74 -4.63
N MET A 291 -9.15 -1.95 -4.65
CA MET A 291 -8.26 -1.29 -5.60
C MET A 291 -8.64 -1.60 -7.05
N ILE A 292 -8.94 -2.86 -7.36
CA ILE A 292 -9.37 -3.30 -8.70
C ILE A 292 -10.71 -2.66 -9.06
N ALA A 293 -11.68 -2.67 -8.13
CA ALA A 293 -12.98 -2.05 -8.34
C ALA A 293 -12.89 -0.51 -8.47
N ALA A 294 -12.01 0.15 -7.72
CA ALA A 294 -11.81 1.59 -7.74
C ALA A 294 -11.22 2.08 -9.08
N ALA A 295 -10.28 1.32 -9.66
CA ALA A 295 -9.78 1.60 -11.01
C ALA A 295 -10.86 1.48 -12.08
N TRP A 296 -11.72 0.46 -11.98
CA TRP A 296 -12.89 0.30 -12.84
C TRP A 296 -13.85 1.47 -12.69
N ASP A 297 -14.23 1.79 -11.46
CA ASP A 297 -15.19 2.86 -11.14
C ASP A 297 -14.71 4.24 -11.64
N GLU A 298 -13.45 4.61 -11.40
CA GLU A 298 -12.85 5.86 -11.89
C GLU A 298 -12.87 5.95 -13.42
N ALA A 299 -12.76 4.83 -14.12
CA ALA A 299 -12.73 4.78 -15.57
C ALA A 299 -14.11 4.74 -16.23
N THR A 300 -15.12 4.15 -15.58
CA THR A 300 -16.43 3.88 -16.20
C THR A 300 -17.58 4.74 -15.69
N CYS A 301 -17.51 5.22 -14.45
CA CYS A 301 -18.60 5.99 -13.87
C CYS A 301 -18.46 7.48 -14.22
N GLU A 302 -19.59 8.13 -14.51
CA GLU A 302 -19.62 9.56 -14.84
C GLU A 302 -18.90 10.40 -13.78
N LYS A 303 -18.06 11.31 -14.25
CA LYS A 303 -17.26 12.19 -13.40
C LYS A 303 -18.17 13.33 -12.94
N SER A 304 -18.86 13.13 -11.82
CA SER A 304 -19.82 14.10 -11.28
C SER A 304 -19.18 15.24 -10.49
N SER A 305 -17.86 15.22 -10.22
CA SER A 305 -17.23 16.21 -9.36
C SER A 305 -15.79 16.56 -9.73
N ASP A 306 -15.41 17.81 -9.50
CA ASP A 306 -14.02 18.33 -9.46
C ASP A 306 -13.22 17.82 -8.24
N ARG A 307 -13.50 16.60 -7.77
CA ARG A 307 -12.87 15.99 -6.60
C ARG A 307 -12.16 14.69 -6.96
N ILE A 308 -11.18 14.32 -6.15
CA ILE A 308 -10.53 13.02 -6.20
C ILE A 308 -11.42 12.03 -5.44
N ARG A 309 -11.70 10.87 -6.05
CA ARG A 309 -12.39 9.78 -5.36
C ARG A 309 -11.42 9.17 -4.34
N VAL A 310 -11.89 9.05 -3.11
CA VAL A 310 -11.16 8.41 -2.02
C VAL A 310 -12.03 7.28 -1.50
N TYR A 311 -11.42 6.14 -1.18
CA TYR A 311 -12.11 5.02 -0.54
C TYR A 311 -11.39 4.60 0.72
N ASN A 312 -12.09 4.58 1.85
CA ASN A 312 -11.59 4.04 3.11
C ASN A 312 -11.90 2.54 3.17
N CYS A 313 -10.87 1.74 3.42
CA CYS A 313 -10.98 0.29 3.59
C CYS A 313 -10.61 -0.06 5.03
N SER A 314 -11.56 0.19 5.92
CA SER A 314 -11.48 -0.07 7.36
C SER A 314 -12.60 -1.01 7.80
N SER A 315 -12.44 -1.55 9.01
CA SER A 315 -13.40 -2.41 9.69
C SER A 315 -14.17 -1.68 10.79
N ASP A 316 -13.68 -0.52 11.24
CA ASP A 316 -14.10 0.22 12.42
C ASP A 316 -15.60 0.56 12.46
N SER A 317 -16.15 1.07 11.37
CA SER A 317 -17.55 1.55 11.29
C SER A 317 -18.55 0.45 10.95
N LEU A 318 -18.09 -0.69 10.43
CA LEU A 318 -18.96 -1.76 9.91
C LEU A 318 -18.93 -3.04 10.75
N ASN A 319 -17.75 -3.47 11.19
CA ASN A 319 -17.55 -4.70 11.94
C ASN A 319 -16.29 -4.60 12.83
N PRO A 320 -16.31 -3.74 13.86
CA PRO A 320 -15.14 -3.46 14.67
C PRO A 320 -14.72 -4.67 15.50
N ILE A 321 -13.40 -4.88 15.60
CA ILE A 321 -12.78 -5.79 16.54
C ILE A 321 -12.05 -4.92 17.58
N ILE A 322 -12.12 -5.27 18.87
CA ILE A 322 -11.33 -4.60 19.91
C ILE A 322 -10.08 -5.41 20.25
N TRP A 323 -9.04 -4.74 20.78
CA TRP A 323 -7.77 -5.39 21.10
C TRP A 323 -7.89 -6.55 22.10
N ARG A 324 -8.84 -6.48 23.05
CA ARG A 324 -9.16 -7.57 23.98
C ARG A 324 -9.56 -8.85 23.25
N ASP A 325 -10.46 -8.72 22.27
CA ASP A 325 -11.00 -9.87 21.54
C ASP A 325 -9.96 -10.42 20.58
N PHE A 326 -9.22 -9.54 19.89
CA PHE A 326 -8.07 -9.91 19.08
C PHE A 326 -7.05 -10.74 19.88
N ARG A 327 -6.71 -10.31 21.10
CA ARG A 327 -5.86 -11.09 22.03
C ARG A 327 -6.46 -12.45 22.32
N ASN A 328 -7.73 -12.51 22.72
CA ASN A 328 -8.36 -13.75 23.17
C ASN A 328 -8.43 -14.77 22.03
N TRP A 329 -8.76 -14.31 20.82
CA TRP A 329 -8.78 -15.14 19.62
C TRP A 329 -7.38 -15.59 19.22
N GLY A 330 -6.40 -14.69 19.28
CA GLY A 330 -4.99 -15.03 19.05
C GLY A 330 -4.49 -16.12 19.99
N LEU A 331 -4.78 -16.02 21.30
CA LEU A 331 -4.40 -17.05 22.28
C LEU A 331 -5.07 -18.40 21.99
N ARG A 332 -6.35 -18.41 21.61
CA ARG A 332 -7.02 -19.66 21.15
C ARG A 332 -6.31 -20.27 19.95
N GLY A 333 -5.99 -19.44 18.95
CA GLY A 333 -5.25 -19.88 17.76
C GLY A 333 -3.88 -20.47 18.08
N VAL A 334 -3.15 -19.90 19.06
CA VAL A 334 -1.87 -20.44 19.50
C VAL A 334 -2.00 -21.79 20.23
N HIS A 335 -3.11 -22.02 20.94
CA HIS A 335 -3.39 -23.31 21.57
C HIS A 335 -3.75 -24.39 20.54
N GLU A 336 -4.53 -24.03 19.52
CA GLU A 336 -4.94 -24.95 18.46
C GLU A 336 -3.81 -25.24 17.47
N PHE A 337 -3.01 -24.22 17.13
CA PHE A 337 -1.91 -24.27 16.17
C PHE A 337 -0.60 -23.79 16.81
N PRO A 338 0.04 -24.60 17.68
CA PRO A 338 1.24 -24.17 18.39
C PRO A 338 2.41 -23.89 17.44
N CYS A 339 3.12 -22.80 17.72
CA CYS A 339 4.33 -22.44 16.97
C CYS A 339 5.46 -23.44 17.23
N LYS A 340 6.36 -23.58 16.26
CA LYS A 340 7.68 -24.22 16.49
C LYS A 340 8.59 -23.25 17.26
N GLU A 341 9.53 -23.79 18.03
CA GLU A 341 10.55 -23.01 18.76
C GLU A 341 9.96 -22.01 19.76
N ILE A 342 9.03 -22.48 20.60
CA ILE A 342 8.44 -21.68 21.66
C ILE A 342 9.49 -21.43 22.75
N MET A 343 9.75 -20.16 23.06
CA MET A 343 10.72 -19.75 24.09
C MET A 343 10.09 -19.75 25.48
N ARG A 344 8.83 -19.34 25.57
CA ARG A 344 8.03 -19.27 26.81
C ARG A 344 6.59 -19.58 26.49
N TYR A 345 5.84 -20.03 27.50
CA TYR A 345 4.40 -20.23 27.35
C TYR A 345 3.74 -18.97 26.77
N PRO A 346 3.03 -19.07 25.63
CA PRO A 346 2.40 -17.92 25.01
C PRO A 346 1.32 -17.34 25.93
N ASN A 347 1.64 -16.19 26.53
CA ASN A 347 0.71 -15.43 27.33
C ASN A 347 1.04 -13.95 27.16
N ILE A 348 0.05 -13.18 26.73
CA ILE A 348 0.16 -11.74 26.51
C ILE A 348 -0.70 -11.00 27.51
N LYS A 349 -0.14 -9.92 28.07
CA LYS A 349 -0.87 -8.94 28.87
C LYS A 349 -0.96 -7.62 28.09
N LEU A 350 -2.17 -7.12 27.89
CA LEU A 350 -2.38 -5.77 27.39
C LEU A 350 -2.36 -4.82 28.59
N GLN A 351 -1.61 -3.71 28.48
CA GLN A 351 -1.43 -2.75 29.58
C GLN A 351 -1.40 -1.32 29.04
N THR A 352 -2.00 -0.39 29.79
CA THR A 352 -1.95 1.05 29.48
C THR A 352 -0.79 1.76 30.22
N ASN A 353 -0.28 1.18 31.31
CA ASN A 353 0.71 1.79 32.18
C ASN A 353 2.10 1.92 31.50
N ARG A 354 2.56 3.16 31.33
CA ARG A 354 3.86 3.52 30.73
C ARG A 354 5.06 3.07 31.57
N LEU A 355 4.92 2.97 32.90
CA LEU A 355 6.02 2.69 33.81
C LEU A 355 6.58 1.26 33.64
N LEU A 356 5.77 0.33 33.13
CA LEU A 356 6.18 -1.04 32.85
C LEU A 356 7.13 -1.17 31.65
N PHE A 357 7.36 -0.10 30.89
CA PHE A 357 8.14 -0.08 29.66
C PHE A 357 9.33 0.90 29.69
N LYS A 358 9.57 1.58 30.82
CA LYS A 358 10.78 2.39 31.00
C LYS A 358 11.89 1.47 31.50
N HIS A 359 12.92 1.28 30.68
CA HIS A 359 14.22 0.74 31.08
C HIS A 359 15.24 1.85 31.16
#